data_AF-A0A2G9UEN5-F1
#
_entry.id   AF-A0A2G9UEN5-F1
#
_cell.length_a   1.000
_cell.length_b   1.000
_cell.length_c   1.000
_cell.angle_alpha   90.00
_cell.angle_beta   90.00
_cell.angle_gamma   90.00
#
_symmetry.space_group_name_H-M   'P 1'
#
loop_
_entity.id
_entity.type
_entity.pdbx_description
1 polymer ?
#
loop_
_entity_poly.entity_id
_entity_poly.type
_entity_poly.pdbx_seq_one_letter_code
_entity_poly.pdbx_strand_id
1 'polypeptide(L)'
;MHLDKSSPEALKFLTGLLSTLETIKKQLVGNEAITNEVVAQAHLENFALKLFNFADVREKAGQVDKSVVHAFYTAGHIMDVLSLFGEVDEPFLSSKKYAKWKSTQIFSCLKEGKPYVPSSQPDEEGEERKPSVEAFNEARKFTKYALSAIDYEDTRAVVENLRKALALMERF
;
A
#
# COMPACT_ATOMS: atom_id res chain seq x y z
N MET A 1 13.58 1.40 13.07
CA MET A 1 14.99 0.94 13.12
C MET A 1 15.17 -0.53 12.71
N HIS A 2 14.26 -1.13 11.94
CA HIS A 2 14.30 -2.58 11.64
C HIS A 2 14.98 -2.96 10.32
N LEU A 3 15.20 -2.00 9.39
CA LEU A 3 15.84 -2.27 8.10
C LEU A 3 17.37 -2.29 8.18
N ASP A 4 17.97 -1.17 8.59
CA ASP A 4 19.41 -1.05 8.80
C ASP A 4 19.65 -0.01 9.89
N LYS A 5 20.49 -0.37 10.85
CA LYS A 5 20.88 0.46 11.99
C LYS A 5 22.38 0.41 12.27
N SER A 6 23.16 -0.20 11.36
CA SER A 6 24.56 -0.53 11.60
C SER A 6 25.47 0.10 10.55
N SER A 7 24.98 0.33 9.33
CA SER A 7 25.78 1.08 8.34
C SER A 7 26.02 2.52 8.81
N PRO A 8 27.22 3.07 8.54
CA PRO A 8 27.54 4.46 8.90
C PRO A 8 26.54 5.47 8.31
N GLU A 9 26.09 5.24 7.08
CA GLU A 9 25.14 6.10 6.37
C GLU A 9 23.76 6.03 7.02
N ALA A 10 23.25 4.84 7.34
CA ALA A 10 21.97 4.69 8.03
C ALA A 10 22.01 5.31 9.43
N LEU A 11 23.08 5.09 10.18
CA LEU A 11 23.26 5.71 11.50
C LEU A 11 23.27 7.23 11.44
N LYS A 12 24.00 7.81 10.47
CA LYS A 12 24.02 9.25 10.26
C LYS A 12 22.62 9.79 9.96
N PHE A 13 21.87 9.12 9.08
CA PHE A 13 20.52 9.51 8.73
C PHE A 13 19.55 9.41 9.92
N LEU A 14 19.56 8.28 10.64
CA LEU A 14 18.71 8.07 11.82
C LEU A 14 19.00 9.07 12.94
N THR A 15 20.27 9.41 13.17
CA THR A 15 20.68 10.41 14.15
C THR A 15 20.17 11.80 13.77
N GLY A 16 20.22 12.15 12.48
CA GLY A 16 19.64 13.40 11.95
C GLY A 16 18.12 13.47 12.14
N LEU A 17 17.42 12.36 11.87
CA LEU A 17 15.98 12.27 12.12
C LEU A 17 15.63 12.41 13.60
N LEU A 18 16.38 11.75 14.49
CA LEU A 18 16.17 11.87 15.94
C LEU A 18 16.33 13.31 16.42
N SER A 19 17.37 14.00 15.95
CA SER A 19 17.62 15.41 16.26
C SER A 19 16.46 16.31 15.81
N THR A 20 15.87 16.00 14.65
CA THR A 20 14.70 16.70 14.11
C THR A 20 13.47 16.45 14.98
N LEU A 21 13.21 15.20 15.36
CA LEU A 21 12.09 14.84 16.25
C LEU A 21 12.21 15.52 17.61
N GLU A 22 13.40 15.56 18.21
CA GLU A 22 13.65 16.27 19.48
C GLU A 22 13.40 17.77 19.36
N THR A 23 13.80 18.38 18.24
CA THR A 23 13.56 19.81 17.99
C THR A 23 12.07 20.10 17.87
N ILE A 24 11.32 19.31 17.09
CA ILE A 24 9.87 19.46 16.91
C ILE A 24 9.16 19.26 18.25
N LYS A 25 9.54 18.24 19.04
CA LYS A 25 8.95 17.98 20.35
C LYS A 25 9.11 19.17 21.30
N LYS A 26 10.27 19.83 21.29
CA LYS A 26 10.52 21.05 22.09
C LYS A 26 9.67 22.22 21.62
N GLN A 27 9.56 22.42 20.30
CA GLN A 27 8.75 23.51 19.72
C GLN A 27 7.26 23.36 19.99
N LEU A 28 6.77 22.11 20.05
CA LEU A 28 5.35 21.80 20.20
C LEU A 28 4.99 21.28 21.60
N VAL A 29 5.77 21.60 22.63
CA VAL A 29 5.57 21.08 24.00
C VAL A 29 4.19 21.44 24.59
N GLY A 30 3.58 22.54 24.17
CA GLY A 30 2.24 22.94 24.59
C GLY A 30 1.09 22.27 23.82
N ASN A 31 1.39 21.44 22.80
CA ASN A 31 0.38 20.76 22.01
C ASN A 31 0.06 19.38 22.61
N GLU A 32 -1.19 19.20 23.03
CA GLU A 32 -1.67 17.95 23.63
C GLU A 32 -1.53 16.74 22.69
N ALA A 33 -1.64 16.93 21.38
CA ALA A 33 -1.42 15.88 20.39
C ALA A 33 0.05 15.44 20.25
N ILE A 34 0.98 16.10 20.95
CA ILE A 34 2.40 15.72 21.02
C ILE A 34 2.76 15.14 22.38
N THR A 35 2.09 15.59 23.45
CA THR A 35 2.39 15.18 24.83
C THR A 35 1.51 14.04 25.35
N ASN A 36 0.35 13.81 24.73
CA ASN A 36 -0.60 12.76 25.10
C ASN A 36 -0.84 11.81 23.92
N GLU A 37 -0.48 10.55 24.11
CA GLU A 37 -0.57 9.50 23.09
C GLU A 37 -2.00 9.23 22.62
N VAL A 38 -2.99 9.25 23.53
CA VAL A 38 -4.41 9.05 23.20
C VAL A 38 -4.93 10.19 22.32
N VAL A 39 -4.52 11.42 22.62
CA VAL A 39 -4.90 12.60 21.84
C VAL A 39 -4.19 12.62 20.49
N ALA A 40 -2.92 12.20 20.44
CA ALA A 40 -2.16 12.05 19.21
C ALA A 40 -2.80 11.02 18.26
N GLN A 41 -3.16 9.86 18.80
CA GLN A 41 -3.84 8.80 18.05
C GLN A 41 -5.18 9.30 17.49
N ALA A 42 -6.05 9.87 18.32
CA ALA A 42 -7.33 10.41 17.89
C ALA A 42 -7.16 11.51 16.82
N HIS A 43 -6.12 12.35 16.93
CA HIS A 43 -5.83 13.39 15.94
C HIS A 43 -5.47 12.79 14.58
N LEU A 44 -4.59 11.79 14.56
CA LEU A 44 -4.19 11.08 13.34
C LEU A 44 -5.35 10.28 12.73
N GLU A 45 -6.16 9.60 13.54
CA GLU A 45 -7.34 8.84 13.09
C GLU A 45 -8.34 9.75 12.39
N ASN A 46 -8.70 10.87 13.03
CA ASN A 46 -9.61 11.85 12.45
C ASN A 46 -9.08 12.42 11.13
N PHE A 47 -7.77 12.67 11.04
CA PHE A 47 -7.17 13.17 9.81
C PHE A 47 -7.15 12.12 8.69
N ALA A 48 -6.82 10.87 9.00
CA ALA A 48 -6.86 9.75 8.06
C ALA A 48 -8.29 9.52 7.53
N LEU A 49 -9.28 9.49 8.43
CA LEU A 49 -10.70 9.31 8.07
C LEU A 49 -11.21 10.46 7.19
N LYS A 50 -10.82 11.70 7.48
CA LYS A 50 -11.20 12.86 6.67
C LYS A 50 -10.67 12.75 5.23
N LEU A 51 -9.40 12.37 5.06
CA LEU A 51 -8.81 12.15 3.74
C LEU A 51 -9.46 10.96 3.02
N PHE A 52 -9.68 9.86 3.73
CA PHE A 52 -10.30 8.67 3.20
C PHE A 52 -11.72 8.96 2.69
N ASN A 53 -12.57 9.59 3.52
CA ASN A 53 -13.96 9.90 3.17
C ASN A 53 -14.03 10.89 2.00
N PHE A 54 -13.14 11.89 1.97
CA PHE A 54 -13.04 12.80 0.84
C PHE A 54 -12.76 12.04 -0.47
N ALA A 55 -11.80 11.10 -0.44
CA ALA A 55 -11.42 10.33 -1.61
C ALA A 55 -12.50 9.33 -2.02
N ASP A 56 -13.08 8.62 -1.05
CA ASP A 56 -14.12 7.59 -1.24
C ASP A 56 -15.40 8.17 -1.86
N VAL A 57 -15.89 9.30 -1.35
CA VAL A 57 -17.08 9.96 -1.91
C VAL A 57 -16.87 10.34 -3.38
N ARG A 58 -15.68 10.88 -3.72
CA ARG A 58 -15.38 11.30 -5.09
C ARG A 58 -15.12 10.13 -6.02
N GLU A 59 -14.41 9.10 -5.54
CA GLU A 59 -14.18 7.86 -6.26
C GLU A 59 -15.51 7.20 -6.64
N LYS A 60 -16.42 7.08 -5.68
CA LYS A 60 -17.76 6.49 -5.88
C LYS A 60 -18.63 7.31 -6.84
N ALA A 61 -18.43 8.62 -6.90
CA ALA A 61 -19.06 9.50 -7.88
C ALA A 61 -18.37 9.48 -9.27
N GLY A 62 -17.27 8.75 -9.43
CA GLY A 62 -16.44 8.73 -10.64
C GLY A 62 -15.65 10.01 -10.89
N GLN A 63 -15.59 10.89 -9.90
CA GLN A 63 -14.90 12.18 -9.98
C GLN A 63 -13.45 12.02 -9.51
N VAL A 64 -12.69 11.19 -10.23
CA VAL A 64 -11.30 10.90 -9.87
C VAL A 64 -10.32 11.86 -10.53
N ASP A 65 -9.37 12.34 -9.75
CA ASP A 65 -8.29 13.23 -10.19
C ASP A 65 -7.03 12.98 -9.34
N LYS A 66 -5.96 13.76 -9.59
CA LYS A 66 -4.73 13.66 -8.80
C LYS A 66 -4.96 13.91 -7.31
N SER A 67 -5.95 14.73 -6.92
CA SER A 67 -6.24 15.00 -5.51
C SER A 67 -6.82 13.77 -4.81
N VAL A 68 -7.67 13.00 -5.50
CA VAL A 68 -8.22 11.73 -4.98
C VAL A 68 -7.12 10.69 -4.79
N VAL A 69 -6.19 10.60 -5.75
CA VAL A 69 -5.00 9.74 -5.62
C VAL A 69 -4.19 10.12 -4.38
N HIS A 70 -3.84 11.39 -4.22
CA HIS A 70 -3.03 11.84 -3.08
C HIS A 70 -3.79 11.65 -1.76
N ALA A 71 -5.09 11.90 -1.70
CA ALA A 71 -5.87 11.71 -0.49
C ALA A 71 -5.90 10.24 -0.04
N PHE A 72 -6.15 9.30 -0.95
CA PHE A 72 -6.07 7.86 -0.64
C PHE A 72 -4.64 7.42 -0.27
N TYR A 73 -3.64 7.90 -1.01
CA TYR A 73 -2.23 7.61 -0.71
C TYR A 73 -1.89 8.07 0.71
N THR A 74 -2.12 9.34 1.03
CA THR A 74 -1.80 9.92 2.33
C THR A 74 -2.61 9.28 3.45
N ALA A 75 -3.90 9.02 3.26
CA ALA A 75 -4.71 8.29 4.23
C ALA A 75 -4.10 6.92 4.56
N GLY A 76 -3.75 6.13 3.54
CA GLY A 76 -3.14 4.82 3.72
C GLY A 76 -1.78 4.85 4.44
N HIS A 77 -0.99 5.91 4.28
CA HIS A 77 0.29 6.08 4.99
C HIS A 77 0.10 6.54 6.44
N ILE A 78 -0.84 7.44 6.70
CA ILE A 78 -1.20 7.81 8.08
C ILE A 78 -1.73 6.59 8.83
N MET A 79 -2.49 5.73 8.14
CA MET A 79 -2.94 4.46 8.69
C MET A 79 -1.80 3.48 9.03
N ASP A 80 -0.66 3.52 8.31
CA ASP A 80 0.54 2.79 8.75
C ASP A 80 1.15 3.44 10.01
N VAL A 81 1.23 4.77 10.08
CA VAL A 81 1.74 5.47 11.26
C VAL A 81 0.90 5.18 12.49
N LEU A 82 -0.42 5.09 12.34
CA LEU A 82 -1.34 4.74 13.43
C LEU A 82 -1.09 3.36 14.02
N SER A 83 -0.52 2.41 13.26
CA SER A 83 -0.12 1.11 13.81
C SER A 83 1.05 1.16 14.80
N LEU A 84 1.70 2.31 14.96
CA LEU A 84 2.71 2.52 16.00
C LEU A 84 2.10 2.71 17.39
N PHE A 85 0.80 3.06 17.48
CA PHE A 85 0.09 3.31 18.74
C PHE A 85 -0.51 2.03 19.35
N GLY A 86 -0.43 0.89 18.67
CA GLY A 86 -0.92 -0.41 19.18
C GLY A 86 -1.56 -1.29 18.11
N GLU A 87 -2.26 -2.33 18.56
CA GLU A 87 -3.05 -3.19 17.67
C GLU A 87 -4.18 -2.38 17.03
N VAL A 88 -4.28 -2.52 15.71
CA VAL A 88 -5.24 -1.82 14.86
C VAL A 88 -6.37 -2.77 14.52
N ASP A 89 -7.61 -2.30 14.61
CA ASP A 89 -8.78 -3.13 14.36
C ASP A 89 -8.94 -3.55 12.87
N GLU A 90 -9.66 -4.65 12.64
CA GLU A 90 -9.87 -5.21 11.30
C GLU A 90 -10.54 -4.22 10.30
N PRO A 91 -11.54 -3.41 10.70
CA PRO A 91 -12.13 -2.37 9.83
C PRO A 91 -11.09 -1.37 9.32
N PHE A 92 -10.16 -0.95 10.17
CA PHE A 92 -9.12 -0.02 9.78
C PHE A 92 -8.07 -0.68 8.89
N LEU A 93 -7.68 -1.93 9.15
CA LEU A 93 -6.80 -2.70 8.25
C LEU A 93 -7.39 -2.86 6.85
N SER A 94 -8.71 -3.09 6.77
CA SER A 94 -9.45 -3.18 5.51
C SER A 94 -9.45 -1.83 4.79
N SER A 95 -9.75 -0.74 5.50
CA SER A 95 -9.73 0.62 4.95
C SER A 95 -8.35 1.04 4.45
N LYS A 96 -7.29 0.65 5.17
CA LYS A 96 -5.90 0.89 4.76
C LYS A 96 -5.55 0.19 3.44
N LYS A 97 -5.91 -1.09 3.32
CA LYS A 97 -5.69 -1.87 2.09
C LYS A 97 -6.47 -1.26 0.93
N TYR A 98 -7.73 -0.90 1.17
CA TYR A 98 -8.59 -0.25 0.18
C TYR A 98 -7.99 1.07 -0.31
N ALA A 99 -7.57 1.96 0.60
CA ALA A 99 -6.98 3.26 0.25
C ALA A 99 -5.73 3.10 -0.63
N LYS A 100 -4.80 2.23 -0.26
CA LYS A 100 -3.57 2.01 -1.04
C LYS A 100 -3.85 1.42 -2.42
N TRP A 101 -4.79 0.46 -2.50
CA TRP A 101 -5.19 -0.14 -3.76
C TRP A 101 -5.87 0.90 -4.67
N LYS A 102 -6.87 1.63 -4.17
CA LYS A 102 -7.56 2.69 -4.94
C LYS A 102 -6.63 3.78 -5.40
N SER A 103 -5.70 4.23 -4.57
CA SER A 103 -4.67 5.20 -4.98
C SER A 103 -3.90 4.71 -6.21
N THR A 104 -3.49 3.44 -6.22
CA THR A 104 -2.72 2.85 -7.32
C THR A 104 -3.60 2.68 -8.56
N GLN A 105 -4.80 2.14 -8.41
CA GLN A 105 -5.76 1.92 -9.49
C GLN A 105 -6.08 3.23 -10.22
N ILE A 106 -6.50 4.25 -9.47
CA ILE A 106 -6.84 5.57 -10.02
C ILE A 106 -5.61 6.19 -10.71
N PHE A 107 -4.44 6.11 -10.07
CA PHE A 107 -3.20 6.62 -10.67
C PHE A 107 -2.89 5.96 -12.02
N SER A 108 -3.02 4.64 -12.11
CA SER A 108 -2.81 3.91 -13.36
C SER A 108 -3.79 4.34 -14.44
N CYS A 109 -5.10 4.45 -14.13
CA CYS A 109 -6.10 4.94 -15.09
C CYS A 109 -5.78 6.35 -15.59
N LEU A 110 -5.43 7.27 -14.68
CA LEU A 110 -5.08 8.65 -15.03
C LEU A 110 -3.79 8.72 -15.86
N LYS A 111 -2.80 7.87 -15.57
CA LYS A 111 -1.53 7.81 -16.29
C LYS A 111 -1.70 7.24 -17.70
N GLU A 112 -2.55 6.23 -17.86
CA GLU A 112 -2.82 5.56 -19.14
C GLU A 112 -3.90 6.27 -19.97
N GLY A 113 -4.60 7.26 -19.39
CA GLY A 113 -5.71 7.95 -20.04
C GLY A 113 -6.95 7.07 -20.21
N LYS A 114 -7.07 5.98 -19.46
CA LYS A 114 -8.22 5.07 -19.50
C LYS A 114 -9.35 5.62 -18.62
N PRO A 115 -10.62 5.41 -19.01
CA PRO A 115 -11.75 5.77 -18.17
C PRO A 115 -11.70 4.97 -16.86
N TYR A 116 -12.00 5.64 -15.76
CA TYR A 116 -12.10 5.02 -14.45
C TYR A 116 -13.51 4.48 -14.21
N VAL A 117 -13.62 3.25 -13.69
CA VAL A 117 -14.89 2.65 -13.27
C VAL A 117 -15.08 2.85 -11.76
N PRO A 118 -16.11 3.58 -11.31
CA PRO A 118 -16.39 3.82 -9.89
C PRO A 118 -16.84 2.56 -9.16
N SER A 119 -16.41 2.37 -7.90
CA SER A 119 -16.85 1.23 -7.06
C SER A 119 -18.36 1.17 -6.79
N SER A 120 -19.11 2.23 -7.06
CA SER A 120 -20.57 2.27 -6.87
C SER A 120 -21.35 1.73 -8.06
N GLN A 121 -20.69 1.54 -9.21
CA GLN A 121 -21.29 0.85 -10.34
C GLN A 121 -21.04 -0.65 -10.17
N PRO A 122 -22.03 -1.52 -10.46
CA PRO A 122 -21.80 -2.95 -10.47
C PRO A 122 -20.70 -3.24 -11.49
N ASP A 123 -19.57 -3.69 -10.97
CA ASP A 123 -18.41 -4.10 -11.75
C ASP A 123 -18.80 -5.29 -12.62
N GLU A 124 -18.98 -5.07 -13.93
CA GLU A 124 -18.90 -6.19 -14.89
C GLU A 124 -17.43 -6.61 -15.13
N GLU A 125 -16.43 -5.79 -14.75
CA GLU A 125 -15.00 -6.04 -15.00
C GLU A 125 -14.01 -5.55 -13.89
N GLY A 126 -14.47 -5.17 -12.69
CA GLY A 126 -13.67 -4.35 -11.75
C GLY A 126 -13.11 -4.98 -10.46
N GLU A 127 -13.36 -6.25 -10.17
CA GLU A 127 -12.48 -6.98 -9.25
C GLU A 127 -11.28 -7.47 -10.07
N GLU A 128 -10.11 -6.82 -9.93
CA GLU A 128 -8.84 -7.56 -10.03
C GLU A 128 -8.99 -8.73 -9.04
N ARG A 129 -9.37 -9.89 -9.55
CA ARG A 129 -9.56 -11.09 -8.74
C ARG A 129 -8.20 -11.31 -8.13
N LYS A 130 -8.04 -11.09 -6.83
CA LYS A 130 -6.73 -11.36 -6.23
C LYS A 130 -6.43 -12.84 -6.44
N PRO A 131 -5.23 -13.20 -6.94
CA PRO A 131 -4.86 -14.60 -7.01
C PRO A 131 -4.99 -15.19 -5.61
N SER A 132 -5.71 -16.30 -5.49
CA SER A 132 -5.83 -16.99 -4.22
C SER A 132 -4.44 -17.41 -3.72
N VAL A 133 -4.33 -17.72 -2.42
CA VAL A 133 -3.09 -18.29 -1.85
C VAL A 133 -2.64 -19.52 -2.64
N GLU A 134 -3.60 -20.30 -3.15
CA GLU A 134 -3.35 -21.46 -4.01
C GLU A 134 -2.77 -21.05 -5.36
N ALA A 135 -3.33 -20.04 -6.02
CA ALA A 135 -2.81 -19.51 -7.29
C ALA A 135 -1.38 -18.97 -7.14
N PHE A 136 -1.07 -18.29 -6.04
CA PHE A 136 0.30 -17.85 -5.73
C PHE A 136 1.25 -19.03 -5.49
N ASN A 137 0.81 -20.05 -4.75
CA ASN A 137 1.61 -21.24 -4.50
C ASN A 137 1.88 -22.03 -5.78
N GLU A 138 0.92 -22.08 -6.69
CA GLU A 138 1.05 -22.75 -7.99
C GLU A 138 1.97 -21.95 -8.94
N ALA A 139 1.84 -20.62 -8.99
CA ALA A 139 2.78 -19.76 -9.72
C ALA A 139 4.22 -19.97 -9.22
N ARG A 140 4.42 -19.97 -7.88
CA ARG A 140 5.73 -20.24 -7.25
C ARG A 140 6.29 -21.61 -7.62
N LYS A 141 5.45 -22.62 -7.78
CA LYS A 141 5.87 -23.97 -8.21
C LYS A 141 6.43 -23.93 -9.62
N PHE A 142 5.74 -23.29 -10.56
CA PHE A 142 6.24 -23.14 -11.93
C PHE A 142 7.53 -22.32 -12.00
N THR A 143 7.68 -21.27 -11.18
CA THR A 143 8.95 -20.50 -11.15
C THR A 143 10.11 -21.35 -10.63
N LYS A 144 9.88 -22.22 -9.64
CA LYS A 144 10.91 -23.17 -9.16
C LYS A 144 11.29 -24.20 -10.21
N TYR A 145 10.33 -24.71 -10.98
CA TYR A 145 10.62 -25.64 -12.08
C TYR A 145 11.38 -24.97 -13.22
N ALA A 146 11.04 -23.72 -13.54
CA ALA A 146 11.83 -22.93 -14.48
C ALA A 146 13.27 -22.76 -13.99
N LEU A 147 13.47 -22.46 -12.70
CA LEU A 147 14.80 -22.35 -12.12
C LEU A 147 15.60 -23.65 -12.22
N SER A 148 15.01 -24.80 -11.85
CA SER A 148 15.68 -26.09 -12.02
C SER A 148 15.98 -26.43 -13.48
N ALA A 149 15.11 -26.05 -14.42
CA ALA A 149 15.34 -26.27 -15.85
C ALA A 149 16.52 -25.45 -16.39
N ILE A 150 16.81 -24.28 -15.80
CA ILE A 150 18.02 -23.49 -16.11
C ILE A 150 19.27 -24.28 -15.72
N ASP A 151 19.28 -24.90 -14.54
CA ASP A 151 20.44 -25.68 -14.05
C ASP A 151 20.77 -26.88 -14.95
N TYR A 152 19.78 -27.42 -15.66
CA TYR A 152 19.93 -28.49 -16.65
C TYR A 152 20.01 -27.99 -18.10
N GLU A 153 20.07 -26.68 -18.31
CA GLU A 153 20.11 -26.02 -19.63
C GLU A 153 18.94 -26.39 -20.57
N ASP A 154 17.81 -26.88 -20.02
CA ASP A 154 16.61 -27.21 -20.78
C ASP A 154 15.80 -25.93 -21.08
N THR A 155 16.25 -25.23 -22.12
CA THR A 155 15.67 -23.96 -22.56
C THR A 155 14.16 -24.09 -22.87
N ARG A 156 13.71 -25.25 -23.36
CA ARG A 156 12.30 -25.47 -23.69
C ARG A 156 11.46 -25.52 -22.42
N ALA A 157 11.89 -26.28 -21.41
CA ALA A 157 11.20 -26.37 -20.13
C ALA A 157 11.20 -25.04 -19.37
N VAL A 158 12.25 -24.23 -19.48
CA VAL A 158 12.29 -22.87 -18.90
C VAL A 158 11.16 -22.01 -19.47
N VAL A 159 11.06 -21.90 -20.79
CA VAL A 159 10.04 -21.07 -21.47
C VAL A 159 8.64 -21.57 -21.14
N GLU A 160 8.43 -22.89 -21.13
CA GLU A 160 7.12 -23.47 -20.85
C GLU A 160 6.64 -23.17 -19.42
N ASN A 161 7.50 -23.35 -18.42
CA ASN A 161 7.13 -23.10 -17.02
C ASN A 161 6.89 -21.61 -16.73
N LEU A 162 7.69 -20.71 -17.32
CA LEU A 162 7.47 -19.27 -17.18
C LEU A 162 6.15 -18.83 -17.83
N ARG A 163 5.81 -19.37 -19.01
CA ARG A 163 4.51 -19.10 -19.65
C ARG A 163 3.35 -19.61 -18.81
N LYS A 164 3.46 -20.78 -18.18
CA LYS A 164 2.42 -21.30 -17.26
C LYS A 164 2.24 -20.41 -16.04
N ALA A 165 3.32 -19.93 -15.44
CA ALA A 165 3.25 -18.98 -14.33
C ALA A 165 2.59 -17.67 -14.74
N LEU A 166 2.99 -17.12 -15.90
CA LEU A 166 2.42 -15.88 -16.45
C LEU A 166 0.93 -16.04 -16.76
N ALA A 167 0.54 -17.07 -17.49
CA ALA A 167 -0.85 -17.34 -17.85
C ALA A 167 -1.76 -17.60 -16.65
N LEU A 168 -1.21 -18.01 -15.50
CA LEU A 168 -1.95 -18.13 -14.25
C LEU A 168 -2.16 -16.76 -13.60
N MET A 169 -1.17 -15.86 -13.67
CA MET A 169 -1.27 -14.51 -13.11
C MET A 169 -2.10 -13.58 -13.98
N GLU A 170 -2.17 -13.80 -15.30
CA GLU A 170 -2.99 -13.01 -16.23
C GLU A 170 -4.51 -13.23 -16.07
N ARG A 171 -4.94 -14.16 -15.21
CA ARG A 171 -6.37 -14.46 -14.92
C ARG A 171 -6.98 -13.56 -13.84
N PHE A 172 -6.18 -12.64 -13.34
CA PHE A 172 -6.35 -11.87 -12.12
C PHE A 172 -5.98 -10.42 -12.42
#